data_AF-A0A562REE0-F1
#
_entry.id   AF-A0A562REE0-F1
#
_cell.length_a   1.000
_cell.length_b   1.000
_cell.length_c   1.000
_cell.angle_alpha   90.00
_cell.angle_beta   90.00
_cell.angle_gamma   90.00
#
_symmetry.space_group_name_H-M   'P 1'
#
loop_
_entity.id
_entity.type
_entity.pdbx_description
1 polymer ?
#
loop_
_entity_poly.entity_id
_entity_poly.type
_entity_poly.pdbx_seq_one_letter_code
_entity_poly.pdbx_strand_id
1 'polypeptide(L)'
;MSDLRSARSAVVFQKVSDCWKIAVCFSARPFWVEGGYEMAQERKIYITEKDLERLERLVEATDKRGKLGEHLERLMDELDRCEIVEPQEVPADVITMNSKVLLKDLATEKEAEWTLVFPGKADIAQNRISILAPAGIAMIGLCVGDVVTWPTQDGEKRLKVEALLYQPEAAGDYHL
;
A
#
# COMPACT_ATOMS: atom_id res chain seq x y z
N MET A 1 -9.34 17.24 -57.14
CA MET A 1 -9.22 18.68 -56.81
C MET A 1 -10.65 19.19 -56.70
N SER A 2 -11.24 19.44 -55.55
CA SER A 2 -10.65 19.89 -54.29
C SER A 2 -11.62 19.59 -53.15
N ASP A 3 -11.06 19.15 -52.03
CA ASP A 3 -11.75 18.72 -50.82
C ASP A 3 -12.54 19.83 -50.13
N LEU A 4 -13.63 19.37 -49.51
CA LEU A 4 -14.53 20.07 -48.63
C LEU A 4 -13.88 20.37 -47.26
N ARG A 5 -14.16 21.59 -46.74
CA ARG A 5 -14.71 21.90 -45.39
C ARG A 5 -14.24 20.98 -44.23
N SER A 6 -13.84 21.44 -43.05
CA SER A 6 -14.15 22.66 -42.31
C SER A 6 -13.57 22.49 -40.90
N ALA A 7 -13.12 23.61 -40.31
CA ALA A 7 -13.13 23.96 -38.89
C ALA A 7 -12.42 23.07 -37.83
N ARG A 8 -11.33 23.64 -37.32
CA ARG A 8 -11.08 24.07 -35.92
C ARG A 8 -11.67 23.22 -34.79
N SER A 9 -10.82 22.81 -33.86
CA SER A 9 -11.19 22.60 -32.46
C SER A 9 -10.14 23.22 -31.53
N ALA A 10 -10.66 24.00 -30.59
CA ALA A 10 -9.97 24.61 -29.47
C ALA A 10 -10.13 23.71 -28.22
N VAL A 11 -9.06 23.65 -27.43
CA VAL A 11 -8.94 23.63 -25.96
C VAL A 11 -10.13 23.12 -25.11
N VAL A 12 -9.86 22.23 -24.14
CA VAL A 12 -10.09 22.38 -22.66
C VAL A 12 -10.25 21.02 -21.95
N PHE A 13 -9.50 20.89 -20.84
CA PHE A 13 -9.57 19.98 -19.69
C PHE A 13 -10.98 19.67 -19.12
N GLN A 14 -11.28 18.41 -18.75
CA GLN A 14 -12.10 17.95 -17.59
C GLN A 14 -12.21 16.40 -17.69
N LYS A 15 -11.59 15.57 -16.84
CA LYS A 15 -11.97 15.04 -15.51
C LYS A 15 -13.16 14.01 -15.47
N VAL A 16 -12.86 12.87 -14.82
CA VAL A 16 -13.68 11.91 -14.03
C VAL A 16 -14.66 10.91 -14.70
N SER A 17 -14.55 9.66 -14.21
CA SER A 17 -15.59 8.67 -13.84
C SER A 17 -16.24 7.72 -14.87
N ASP A 18 -15.97 6.43 -14.62
CA ASP A 18 -16.89 5.28 -14.53
C ASP A 18 -17.43 4.56 -15.78
N CYS A 19 -17.02 3.29 -15.92
CA CYS A 19 -17.73 2.12 -16.48
C CYS A 19 -16.96 0.89 -15.95
N TRP A 20 -17.50 -0.15 -15.30
CA TRP A 20 -18.83 -0.76 -15.42
C TRP A 20 -19.05 -1.74 -14.26
N LYS A 21 -20.27 -1.72 -13.67
CA LYS A 21 -20.82 -2.81 -12.85
C LYS A 21 -21.26 -3.98 -13.74
N ILE A 22 -20.79 -5.21 -13.46
CA ILE A 22 -21.61 -6.43 -13.61
C ILE A 22 -21.21 -7.42 -12.52
N ALA A 23 -22.18 -7.80 -11.68
CA ALA A 23 -22.10 -8.94 -10.77
C ALA A 23 -22.76 -10.16 -11.43
N VAL A 24 -22.11 -11.33 -11.41
CA VAL A 24 -22.78 -12.64 -11.45
C VAL A 24 -21.97 -13.64 -10.62
N CYS A 25 -22.67 -14.31 -9.71
CA CYS A 25 -22.19 -15.42 -8.87
C CYS A 25 -22.28 -16.73 -9.68
N PHE A 26 -21.19 -17.49 -9.84
CA PHE A 26 -21.22 -18.95 -10.02
C PHE A 26 -19.84 -19.60 -9.80
N SER A 27 -19.89 -20.81 -9.26
CA SER A 27 -18.83 -21.68 -8.77
C SER A 27 -17.69 -22.05 -9.74
N ALA A 28 -16.51 -22.27 -9.15
CA ALA A 28 -15.48 -23.26 -9.50
C ALA A 28 -14.73 -23.15 -10.85
N ARG A 29 -13.44 -22.77 -10.70
CA ARG A 29 -12.23 -22.98 -11.54
C ARG A 29 -12.14 -22.36 -12.94
N PRO A 30 -11.06 -21.59 -13.15
CA PRO A 30 -10.04 -21.90 -14.16
C PRO A 30 -8.62 -21.88 -13.53
N PHE A 31 -7.66 -22.78 -13.81
CA PHE A 31 -7.01 -23.13 -15.08
C PHE A 31 -6.04 -22.03 -15.59
N TRP A 32 -4.83 -22.04 -15.00
CA TRP A 32 -3.52 -21.47 -15.41
C TRP A 32 -3.35 -19.97 -15.70
N VAL A 33 -2.51 -19.31 -14.88
CA VAL A 33 -1.33 -18.53 -15.34
C VAL A 33 -0.20 -18.73 -14.33
N GLU A 34 0.94 -19.29 -14.77
CA GLU A 34 2.19 -19.31 -14.00
C GLU A 34 2.74 -17.87 -13.93
N GLY A 35 3.00 -17.36 -12.72
CA GLY A 35 3.66 -16.06 -12.51
C GLY A 35 2.79 -14.89 -12.04
N GLY A 36 1.57 -15.14 -11.56
CA GLY A 36 0.74 -14.12 -10.93
C GLY A 36 0.82 -14.18 -9.41
N TYR A 37 1.31 -13.10 -8.78
CA TYR A 37 1.23 -12.88 -7.34
C TYR A 37 -0.18 -13.16 -6.83
N GLU A 38 -0.28 -13.97 -5.78
CA GLU A 38 -1.53 -14.20 -5.08
C GLU A 38 -2.06 -12.84 -4.60
N MET A 39 -3.26 -12.53 -5.10
CA MET A 39 -3.96 -11.27 -4.97
C MET A 39 -3.73 -10.64 -3.60
N ALA A 40 -3.22 -9.40 -3.58
CA ALA A 40 -3.37 -8.55 -2.42
C ALA A 40 -4.86 -8.63 -2.04
N GLN A 41 -5.14 -9.23 -0.89
CA GLN A 41 -6.47 -9.37 -0.32
C GLN A 41 -7.23 -8.06 -0.60
N GLU A 42 -8.50 -8.13 -1.02
CA GLU A 42 -9.41 -6.99 -1.17
C GLU A 42 -9.69 -6.39 0.22
N ARG A 43 -8.64 -5.89 0.86
CA ARG A 43 -8.64 -5.32 2.20
C ARG A 43 -8.67 -3.82 2.06
N LYS A 44 -9.50 -3.18 2.87
CA LYS A 44 -9.54 -1.74 2.98
C LYS A 44 -8.30 -1.28 3.73
N ILE A 45 -7.56 -0.35 3.15
CA ILE A 45 -6.48 0.32 3.84
C ILE A 45 -7.03 1.59 4.46
N TYR A 46 -6.94 1.70 5.78
CA TYR A 46 -7.35 2.88 6.53
C TYR A 46 -6.16 3.83 6.65
N ILE A 47 -6.32 5.07 6.21
CA ILE A 47 -5.27 6.10 6.27
C ILE A 47 -5.88 7.39 6.80
N THR A 48 -5.15 8.09 7.67
CA THR A 48 -5.54 9.43 8.12
C THR A 48 -5.26 10.47 7.03
N GLU A 49 -6.06 11.53 6.93
CA GLU A 49 -5.86 12.58 5.93
C GLU A 49 -4.41 13.12 5.93
N LYS A 50 -3.85 13.28 7.13
CA LYS A 50 -2.49 13.78 7.32
C LYS A 50 -1.41 12.82 6.79
N ASP A 51 -1.56 11.51 7.03
CA ASP A 51 -0.58 10.55 6.51
C ASP A 51 -0.73 10.37 5.01
N LEU A 52 -1.95 10.44 4.46
CA LEU A 52 -2.17 10.46 3.02
C LEU A 52 -1.44 11.64 2.37
N GLU A 53 -1.61 12.87 2.86
CA GLU A 53 -0.93 14.06 2.33
C GLU A 53 0.61 13.89 2.33
N ARG A 54 1.16 13.29 3.39
CA ARG A 54 2.61 13.04 3.51
C ARG A 54 3.07 11.94 2.55
N LEU A 55 2.29 10.89 2.37
CA LEU A 55 2.59 9.77 1.48
C LEU A 55 2.51 10.21 0.02
N GLU A 56 1.50 10.98 -0.38
CA GLU A 56 1.38 11.55 -1.73
C GLU A 56 2.58 12.45 -2.07
N ARG A 57 2.96 13.37 -1.17
CA ARG A 57 4.17 14.20 -1.33
C ARG A 57 5.43 13.36 -1.47
N LEU A 58 5.52 12.26 -0.72
CA LEU A 58 6.66 11.35 -0.77
C LEU A 58 6.73 10.63 -2.12
N VAL A 59 5.61 10.13 -2.60
CA VAL A 59 5.49 9.48 -3.92
C VAL A 59 5.89 10.46 -5.02
N GLU A 60 5.32 11.67 -5.01
CA GLU A 60 5.62 12.70 -6.01
C GLU A 60 7.12 13.07 -6.03
N ALA A 61 7.73 13.20 -4.86
CA ALA A 61 9.16 13.51 -4.74
C ALA A 61 10.07 12.35 -5.18
N THR A 62 9.57 11.11 -5.16
CA THR A 62 10.29 9.91 -5.55
C THR A 62 10.16 9.67 -7.06
N ASP A 63 8.97 9.85 -7.62
CA ASP A 63 8.69 9.69 -9.05
C ASP A 63 9.48 10.67 -9.93
N LYS A 64 9.64 11.93 -9.49
CA LYS A 64 10.45 12.96 -10.17
C LYS A 64 11.91 12.56 -10.48
N ARG A 65 12.40 11.46 -9.92
CA ARG A 65 13.73 10.89 -10.15
C ARG A 65 13.78 9.91 -11.33
N GLY A 66 12.65 9.68 -12.01
CA GLY A 66 12.57 8.95 -13.29
C GLY A 66 12.77 7.44 -13.19
N LYS A 67 12.60 6.86 -12.00
CA LYS A 67 12.63 5.41 -11.76
C LYS A 67 11.42 5.02 -10.92
N LEU A 68 10.25 4.97 -11.54
CA LEU A 68 9.11 4.31 -10.94
C LEU A 68 9.43 2.81 -10.90
N GLY A 69 9.68 2.29 -9.69
CA GLY A 69 9.80 0.85 -9.48
C GLY A 69 8.40 0.26 -9.29
N GLU A 70 8.22 -1.00 -9.68
CA GLU A 70 6.96 -1.76 -9.52
C GLU A 70 6.34 -1.62 -8.11
N HIS A 71 7.18 -1.57 -7.07
CA HIS A 71 6.69 -1.40 -5.70
C HIS A 71 6.11 -0.01 -5.43
N LEU A 72 6.60 1.05 -6.06
CA LEU A 72 6.07 2.40 -5.90
C LEU A 72 4.69 2.54 -6.56
N GLU A 73 4.50 1.92 -7.73
CA GLU A 73 3.18 1.80 -8.37
C GLU A 73 2.18 1.11 -7.44
N ARG A 74 2.59 0.02 -6.79
CA ARG A 74 1.75 -0.64 -5.79
C ARG A 74 1.35 0.29 -4.65
N LEU A 75 2.28 1.09 -4.11
CA LEU A 75 1.93 2.06 -3.07
C LEU A 75 0.92 3.08 -3.59
N MET A 76 1.06 3.58 -4.82
CA MET A 76 0.09 4.48 -5.43
C MET A 76 -1.29 3.82 -5.54
N ASP A 77 -1.36 2.58 -6.01
CA ASP A 77 -2.62 1.82 -6.11
C ASP A 77 -3.27 1.58 -4.75
N GLU A 78 -2.48 1.42 -3.68
CA GLU A 78 -2.97 1.33 -2.31
C GLU A 78 -3.56 2.67 -1.83
N LEU A 79 -2.89 3.79 -2.10
CA LEU A 79 -3.34 5.13 -1.72
C LEU A 79 -4.61 5.54 -2.49
N ASP A 80 -4.70 5.20 -3.78
CA ASP A 80 -5.84 5.56 -4.64
C ASP A 80 -7.16 4.90 -4.18
N ARG A 81 -7.08 3.75 -3.49
CA ARG A 81 -8.26 3.01 -3.00
C ARG A 81 -8.42 3.02 -1.49
N CYS A 82 -7.58 3.77 -0.77
CA CYS A 82 -7.64 3.81 0.69
C CYS A 82 -8.95 4.46 1.19
N GLU A 83 -9.36 4.05 2.39
CA GLU A 83 -10.45 4.69 3.11
C GLU A 83 -9.84 5.76 4.03
N ILE A 84 -10.12 7.03 3.71
CA ILE A 84 -9.68 8.15 4.52
C ILE A 84 -10.61 8.24 5.73
N VAL A 85 -10.04 8.13 6.93
CA VAL A 85 -10.79 8.13 8.19
C VAL A 85 -10.17 9.10 9.20
N GLU A 86 -10.96 9.52 10.17
CA GLU A 86 -10.43 10.25 11.33
C GLU A 86 -9.49 9.34 12.14
N PRO A 87 -8.46 9.88 12.81
CA PRO A 87 -7.52 9.05 13.58
C PRO A 87 -8.19 8.16 14.63
N GLN A 88 -9.33 8.57 15.20
CA GLN A 88 -10.08 7.79 16.19
C GLN A 88 -10.86 6.62 15.58
N GLU A 89 -11.06 6.63 14.27
CA GLU A 89 -11.82 5.62 13.53
C GLU A 89 -10.92 4.55 12.91
N VAL A 90 -9.60 4.73 12.97
CA VAL A 90 -8.63 3.71 12.55
C VAL A 90 -8.76 2.48 13.46
N PRO A 91 -8.98 1.28 12.88
CA PRO A 91 -9.01 0.05 13.68
C PRO A 91 -7.68 -0.19 14.39
N ALA A 92 -7.74 -0.54 15.68
CA ALA A 92 -6.56 -0.66 16.55
C ALA A 92 -5.67 -1.87 16.23
N ASP A 93 -6.06 -2.73 15.28
CA ASP A 93 -5.32 -3.88 14.80
C ASP A 93 -4.68 -3.67 13.41
N VAL A 94 -4.87 -2.51 12.79
CA VAL A 94 -4.35 -2.15 11.46
C VAL A 94 -2.98 -1.48 11.56
N ILE A 95 -2.06 -1.87 10.69
CA ILE A 95 -0.73 -1.24 10.57
C ILE A 95 -0.86 0.09 9.84
N THR A 96 -0.58 1.19 10.55
CA THR A 96 -0.47 2.56 10.04
C THR A 96 0.98 3.06 10.05
N MET A 97 1.21 4.28 9.56
CA MET A 97 2.54 4.89 9.62
C MET A 97 3.01 5.06 11.07
N ASN A 98 4.28 4.78 11.33
CA ASN A 98 4.90 4.76 12.66
C ASN A 98 4.39 3.67 13.61
N SER A 99 3.59 2.72 13.13
CA SER A 99 3.23 1.53 13.92
C SER A 99 4.44 0.63 14.17
N LYS A 100 4.46 0.00 15.34
CA LYS A 100 5.42 -1.04 15.73
C LYS A 100 4.71 -2.39 15.77
N VAL A 101 5.28 -3.38 15.08
CA VAL A 101 4.69 -4.70 14.87
C VAL A 101 5.63 -5.80 15.34
N LEU A 102 5.06 -6.87 15.88
CA LEU A 102 5.74 -8.15 16.07
C LEU A 102 5.45 -9.04 14.87
N LEU A 103 6.50 -9.42 14.15
CA LEU A 103 6.40 -10.25 12.96
C LEU A 103 7.07 -11.59 13.21
N LYS A 104 6.41 -12.68 12.78
CA LYS A 104 6.95 -14.03 12.83
C LYS A 104 7.30 -14.52 11.44
N ASP A 105 8.54 -14.93 11.25
CA ASP A 105 9.00 -15.55 10.02
C ASP A 105 8.46 -16.98 9.91
N LEU A 106 7.62 -17.22 8.89
CA LEU A 106 6.99 -18.52 8.69
C LEU A 106 7.96 -19.61 8.23
N ALA A 107 9.16 -19.24 7.73
CA ALA A 107 10.17 -20.21 7.34
C ALA A 107 11.08 -20.61 8.51
N THR A 108 11.36 -19.69 9.43
CA THR A 108 12.33 -19.90 10.52
C THR A 108 11.70 -19.95 11.91
N GLU A 109 10.41 -19.67 12.02
CA GLU A 109 9.63 -19.54 13.26
C GLU A 109 10.16 -18.46 14.23
N LYS A 110 11.08 -17.60 13.77
CA LYS A 110 11.66 -16.52 14.57
C LYS A 110 10.78 -15.28 14.54
N GLU A 111 10.73 -14.58 15.67
CA GLU A 111 10.03 -13.32 15.81
C GLU A 111 10.99 -12.13 15.78
N ALA A 112 10.53 -11.01 15.21
CA ALA A 112 11.24 -9.74 15.19
C ALA A 112 10.27 -8.57 15.27
N GLU A 113 10.67 -7.52 16.00
CA GLU A 113 9.89 -6.29 16.11
C GLU A 113 10.32 -5.28 15.06
N TRP A 114 9.41 -4.84 14.19
CA TRP A 114 9.68 -3.84 13.15
C TRP A 114 8.83 -2.60 13.36
N THR A 115 9.32 -1.44 12.92
CA THR A 115 8.55 -0.18 12.91
C THR A 115 8.45 0.34 11.48
N LEU A 116 7.24 0.58 10.99
CA LEU A 116 7.01 1.16 9.66
C LEU A 116 7.20 2.68 9.74
N VAL A 117 8.11 3.26 8.96
CA VAL A 117 8.47 4.68 9.07
C VAL A 117 8.64 5.37 7.72
N PHE A 118 8.56 6.70 7.72
CA PHE A 118 8.98 7.50 6.57
C PHE A 118 10.49 7.39 6.32
N PRO A 119 10.98 7.57 5.07
CA PRO A 119 12.38 7.34 4.70
C PRO A 119 13.41 8.08 5.57
N GLY A 120 13.13 9.31 6.00
CA GLY A 120 14.04 10.09 6.85
C GLY A 120 14.25 9.53 8.26
N LYS A 121 13.43 8.56 8.69
CA LYS A 121 13.54 7.88 9.99
C LYS A 121 13.98 6.41 9.87
N ALA A 122 14.19 5.91 8.65
CA ALA A 122 14.53 4.52 8.41
C ALA A 122 15.93 4.18 8.94
N ASP A 123 16.03 3.06 9.66
CA ASP A 123 17.26 2.61 10.31
C ASP A 123 17.17 1.10 10.56
N ILE A 124 17.92 0.32 9.77
CA ILE A 124 17.92 -1.15 9.83
C ILE A 124 18.46 -1.64 11.17
N ALA A 125 19.46 -0.96 11.75
CA ALA A 125 20.04 -1.37 13.03
C ALA A 125 19.03 -1.25 14.18
N GLN A 126 17.97 -0.48 13.99
CA GLN A 126 16.89 -0.27 14.95
C GLN A 126 15.56 -0.87 14.48
N ASN A 127 15.59 -1.76 13.48
CA ASN A 127 14.41 -2.40 12.88
C ASN A 127 13.34 -1.40 12.40
N ARG A 128 13.75 -0.23 11.91
CA ARG A 128 12.84 0.75 11.33
C ARG A 128 12.87 0.64 9.81
N ILE A 129 11.77 0.17 9.24
CA ILE A 129 11.64 -0.12 7.82
C ILE A 129 10.93 1.04 7.13
N SER A 130 11.51 1.51 6.03
CA SER A 130 10.91 2.58 5.25
C SER A 130 9.63 2.10 4.54
N ILE A 131 8.61 2.95 4.49
CA ILE A 131 7.44 2.76 3.61
C ILE A 131 7.81 2.67 2.12
N LEU A 132 9.00 3.12 1.69
CA LEU A 132 9.45 2.93 0.30
C LEU A 132 10.17 1.60 0.05
N ALA A 133 10.41 0.79 1.09
CA ALA A 133 10.98 -0.53 0.91
C ALA A 133 9.88 -1.53 0.50
N PRO A 134 10.19 -2.59 -0.28
CA PRO A 134 9.19 -3.59 -0.68
C PRO A 134 8.42 -4.18 0.51
N ALA A 135 9.12 -4.47 1.60
CA ALA A 135 8.51 -4.94 2.84
C ALA A 135 7.60 -3.88 3.48
N GLY A 136 7.99 -2.60 3.46
CA GLY A 136 7.19 -1.49 4.01
C GLY A 136 5.86 -1.32 3.28
N ILE A 137 5.90 -1.35 1.95
CA ILE A 137 4.71 -1.25 1.10
C ILE A 137 3.80 -2.47 1.27
N ALA A 138 4.36 -3.66 1.42
CA ALA A 138 3.57 -4.86 1.69
C ALA A 138 2.89 -4.84 3.07
N MET A 139 3.46 -4.11 4.05
CA MET A 139 2.98 -4.04 5.43
C MET A 139 1.81 -3.07 5.66
N ILE A 140 1.74 -1.95 4.94
CA ILE A 140 0.73 -0.93 5.20
C ILE A 140 -0.69 -1.50 5.03
N GLY A 141 -1.58 -1.17 5.98
CA GLY A 141 -2.98 -1.62 5.95
C GLY A 141 -3.21 -3.10 6.27
N LEU A 142 -2.18 -3.85 6.68
CA LEU A 142 -2.34 -5.22 7.21
C LEU A 142 -2.89 -5.20 8.63
N CYS A 143 -3.64 -6.24 8.99
CA CYS A 143 -4.14 -6.47 10.34
C CYS A 143 -3.29 -7.50 11.10
N VAL A 144 -3.43 -7.53 12.42
CA VAL A 144 -2.96 -8.65 13.24
C VAL A 144 -3.58 -9.96 12.74
N GLY A 145 -2.73 -10.97 12.53
CA GLY A 145 -3.10 -12.26 11.97
C GLY A 145 -2.79 -12.41 10.47
N ASP A 146 -2.66 -11.30 9.75
CA ASP A 146 -2.35 -11.35 8.32
C ASP A 146 -0.90 -11.78 8.05
N VAL A 147 -0.64 -12.19 6.80
CA VAL A 147 0.71 -12.52 6.31
C VAL A 147 1.17 -11.43 5.35
N VAL A 148 2.29 -10.79 5.70
CA VAL A 148 3.03 -9.92 4.79
C VAL A 148 3.92 -10.76 3.89
N THR A 149 3.84 -10.51 2.58
CA THR A 149 4.57 -11.26 1.56
C THR A 149 5.22 -10.32 0.55
N TRP A 150 6.50 -10.53 0.25
CA TRP A 150 7.22 -9.76 -0.77
C TRP A 150 8.39 -10.55 -1.38
N PRO A 151 8.82 -10.22 -2.61
CA PRO A 151 9.96 -10.87 -3.24
C PRO A 151 11.29 -10.45 -2.62
N THR A 152 12.22 -11.39 -2.56
CA THR A 152 13.62 -11.20 -2.19
C THR A 152 14.53 -11.93 -3.18
N GLN A 153 15.85 -11.71 -3.07
CA GLN A 153 16.82 -12.41 -3.91
C GLN A 153 16.79 -13.94 -3.70
N ASP A 154 16.43 -14.38 -2.48
CA ASP A 154 16.38 -15.79 -2.09
C ASP A 154 14.99 -16.42 -2.33
N GLY A 155 14.11 -15.74 -3.06
CA GLY A 155 12.71 -16.14 -3.27
C GLY A 155 11.74 -15.26 -2.50
N GLU A 156 10.60 -15.82 -2.09
CA GLU A 156 9.55 -15.06 -1.41
C GLU A 156 9.77 -15.04 0.11
N LYS A 157 9.68 -13.85 0.73
CA LYS A 157 9.65 -13.71 2.18
C LYS A 157 8.21 -13.61 2.65
N ARG A 158 7.86 -14.39 3.68
CA ARG A 158 6.53 -14.42 4.29
C ARG A 158 6.66 -14.27 5.80
N LEU A 159 6.12 -13.19 6.35
CA LEU A 159 6.03 -12.99 7.80
C LEU A 159 4.58 -12.85 8.22
N LYS A 160 4.19 -13.42 9.36
CA LYS A 160 2.87 -13.22 9.96
C LYS A 160 2.91 -12.07 10.96
N VAL A 161 1.89 -11.21 10.94
CA VAL A 161 1.69 -10.17 11.95
C VAL A 161 1.14 -10.83 13.20
N GLU A 162 1.99 -11.06 14.21
CA GLU A 162 1.57 -11.69 15.47
C GLU A 162 0.92 -10.68 16.40
N ALA A 163 1.42 -9.44 16.42
CA ALA A 163 0.86 -8.38 17.26
C ALA A 163 1.18 -6.99 16.73
N LEU A 164 0.29 -6.04 17.02
CA LEU A 164 0.55 -4.61 16.92
C LEU A 164 1.00 -4.12 18.31
N LEU A 165 2.29 -3.84 18.46
CA LEU A 165 2.89 -3.44 19.74
C LEU A 165 2.65 -1.96 20.05
N TYR A 166 2.49 -1.15 19.00
CA TYR A 166 2.18 0.26 19.10
C TYR A 166 1.54 0.73 17.79
N GLN A 167 0.51 1.57 17.92
CA GLN A 167 -0.14 2.29 16.83
C GLN A 167 -0.38 3.73 17.31
N PRO A 168 0.05 4.76 16.57
CA PRO A 168 -0.15 6.16 16.97
C PRO A 168 -1.61 6.48 17.27
N GLU A 169 -2.53 6.01 16.44
CA GLU A 169 -3.96 6.28 16.56
C GLU A 169 -4.57 5.68 17.83
N ALA A 170 -4.31 4.40 18.12
CA ALA A 170 -4.72 3.77 19.37
C ALA A 170 -4.06 4.37 20.62
N ALA A 171 -2.85 4.93 20.49
CA ALA A 171 -2.13 5.59 21.59
C ALA A 171 -2.59 7.05 21.83
N GLY A 172 -3.35 7.65 20.91
CA GLY A 172 -3.75 9.06 20.97
C GLY A 172 -2.71 10.03 20.40
N ASP A 173 -1.68 9.53 19.72
CA ASP A 173 -0.57 10.29 19.16
C ASP A 173 -0.85 10.79 17.72
N TYR A 174 -1.99 11.48 17.53
CA TYR A 174 -2.50 11.94 16.23
C TYR A 174 -1.60 12.96 15.49
N HIS A 175 -0.53 13.41 16.15
CA HIS A 175 0.37 14.45 15.66
C HIS A 175 1.66 13.90 15.00
N LEU A 176 1.87 12.58 14.97
CA LEU A 176 3.06 11.95 14.38
C LEU A 176 3.10 11.95 12.85
#